data_AF-A0A8B9GSV7-F1
#
_entry.id   AF-A0A8B9GSV7-F1
#
_cell.length_a   1.000
_cell.length_b   1.000
_cell.length_c   1.000
_cell.angle_alpha   90.00
_cell.angle_beta   90.00
_cell.angle_gamma   90.00
#
_symmetry.space_group_name_H-M   'P 1'
#
loop_
_entity.id
_entity.type
_entity.pdbx_description
1 polymer ?
#
loop_
_entity_poly.entity_id
_entity_poly.type
_entity_poly.pdbx_seq_one_letter_code
_entity_poly.pdbx_strand_id
1 'polypeptide(L)'
;MSLWVDKYRPTSLAKLDYHKDQANQLKNLVQCGDFPHLLVYGPSGAGKKTRIMCLLRELYGAGVEKLRIEHQSIVAPSKKKIEINTIASNYHLEVNPSDAGNSDRVVIQELIKTVAQSQQIQSSTQREFKGKYPAQAISVVTLCLICNSAPSLLPQVSLVNKLQFHIFFRYPFSADQDIPETDWEVYLRETANAIVSQQSPQRLLEVRARLYELLTHCIPPEIIMKGLVSELLSNCDGHLKADVAQMAAYYEHRLQMGNKAIYHLEAFVAKFMAIYKKFMEDGLDNFMF
;
A
#
# COMPACT_ATOMS: atom_id res chain seq x y z
N MET A 1 -24.42 -6.53 -1.40
CA MET A 1 -24.30 -5.67 -0.20
C MET A 1 -23.01 -4.86 -0.32
N SER A 2 -23.06 -3.54 -0.12
CA SER A 2 -21.88 -2.66 -0.20
C SER A 2 -21.23 -2.53 1.18
N LEU A 3 -19.90 -2.61 1.24
CA LEU A 3 -19.13 -2.34 2.45
C LEU A 3 -19.32 -0.88 2.88
N TRP A 4 -19.39 -0.62 4.18
CA TRP A 4 -19.54 0.76 4.69
C TRP A 4 -18.39 1.67 4.27
N VAL A 5 -17.18 1.11 4.14
CA VAL A 5 -16.00 1.81 3.63
C VAL A 5 -16.23 2.38 2.22
N ASP A 6 -16.99 1.69 1.38
CA ASP A 6 -17.33 2.17 0.05
C ASP A 6 -18.59 3.04 0.06
N LYS A 7 -19.58 2.68 0.88
CA LYS A 7 -20.85 3.41 0.99
C LYS A 7 -20.66 4.85 1.49
N TYR A 8 -19.79 5.06 2.47
CA TYR A 8 -19.53 6.38 3.07
C TYR A 8 -18.28 7.05 2.51
N ARG A 9 -17.65 6.47 1.47
CA ARG A 9 -16.50 7.10 0.82
C ARG A 9 -16.91 8.48 0.27
N PRO A 10 -16.21 9.57 0.64
CA PRO A 10 -16.46 10.88 0.07
C PRO A 10 -16.38 10.87 -1.45
N THR A 11 -17.38 11.48 -2.09
CA THR A 11 -17.45 11.58 -3.56
C THR A 11 -17.07 12.94 -4.09
N SER A 12 -16.98 13.97 -3.25
CA SER A 12 -16.62 15.34 -3.64
C SER A 12 -15.57 15.92 -2.70
N LEU A 13 -14.70 16.80 -3.21
CA LEU A 13 -13.64 17.41 -2.40
C LEU A 13 -14.17 18.17 -1.17
N ALA A 14 -15.36 18.76 -1.26
CA ALA A 14 -16.01 19.46 -0.14
C ALA A 14 -16.51 18.53 0.98
N LYS A 15 -16.69 17.23 0.69
CA LYS A 15 -17.14 16.21 1.65
C LYS A 15 -15.98 15.45 2.29
N LEU A 16 -14.74 15.90 2.08
CA LEU A 16 -13.58 15.31 2.74
C LEU A 16 -13.55 15.68 4.22
N ASP A 17 -13.40 14.68 5.07
CA ASP A 17 -13.46 14.86 6.52
C ASP A 17 -12.20 15.56 7.08
N TYR A 18 -11.05 15.43 6.41
CA TYR A 18 -9.74 15.92 6.88
C TYR A 18 -8.85 16.50 5.75
N HIS A 19 -7.87 17.31 6.16
CA HIS A 19 -7.03 18.17 5.30
C HIS A 19 -7.84 19.06 4.32
N LYS A 20 -8.74 19.87 4.88
CA LYS A 20 -9.63 20.75 4.11
C LYS A 20 -8.87 21.81 3.30
N ASP A 21 -7.74 22.31 3.81
CA ASP A 21 -6.91 23.29 3.09
C ASP A 21 -6.34 22.71 1.79
N GLN A 22 -5.87 21.47 1.84
CA GLN A 22 -5.38 20.75 0.65
C GLN A 22 -6.52 20.45 -0.32
N ALA A 23 -7.71 20.10 0.19
CA ALA A 23 -8.89 19.93 -0.65
C ALA A 23 -9.25 21.23 -1.38
N ASN A 24 -9.11 22.39 -0.73
CA ASN A 24 -9.31 23.69 -1.34
C ASN A 24 -8.24 24.01 -2.39
N GLN A 25 -6.96 23.70 -2.12
CA GLN A 25 -5.89 23.84 -3.12
C GLN A 25 -6.15 23.01 -4.38
N LEU A 26 -6.56 21.73 -4.21
CA LEU A 26 -6.94 20.86 -5.32
C LEU A 26 -8.15 21.40 -6.09
N LYS A 27 -9.13 21.97 -5.38
CA LYS A 27 -10.30 22.60 -6.01
C LYS A 27 -9.90 23.82 -6.84
N ASN A 28 -9.01 24.66 -6.32
CA ASN A 28 -8.48 25.82 -7.04
C ASN A 28 -7.70 25.39 -8.28
N LEU A 29 -6.91 24.31 -8.18
CA LEU A 29 -6.15 23.75 -9.29
C LEU A 29 -7.07 23.33 -10.46
N VAL A 30 -8.20 22.69 -10.16
CA VAL A 30 -9.21 22.33 -11.18
C VAL A 30 -9.81 23.56 -11.86
N GLN A 31 -10.00 24.66 -11.13
CA GLN A 31 -10.59 25.89 -11.66
C GLN A 31 -9.66 26.66 -12.59
N CYS A 32 -8.33 26.50 -12.45
CA CYS A 32 -7.33 27.18 -13.28
C CYS A 32 -7.28 26.68 -14.73
N GLY A 33 -7.91 25.53 -15.05
CA GLY A 33 -8.00 24.98 -16.40
C GLY A 33 -6.72 24.26 -16.88
N ASP A 34 -5.53 24.74 -16.52
CA ASP A 34 -4.29 24.01 -16.76
C ASP A 34 -4.01 23.04 -15.60
N PHE A 35 -4.15 21.74 -15.87
CA PHE A 35 -4.06 20.69 -14.85
C PHE A 35 -2.73 19.93 -14.98
N PRO A 36 -1.79 20.09 -14.03
CA PRO A 36 -0.47 19.47 -14.10
C PRO A 36 -0.52 17.97 -13.75
N HIS A 37 0.55 17.25 -14.10
CA HIS A 37 0.77 15.90 -13.58
C HIS A 37 0.90 15.92 -12.06
N LEU A 38 0.27 14.94 -11.39
CA LEU A 38 0.20 14.89 -9.93
C LEU A 38 0.87 13.63 -9.39
N LEU A 39 1.72 13.82 -8.38
CA LEU A 39 2.23 12.73 -7.54
C LEU A 39 1.51 12.80 -6.19
N VAL A 40 0.74 11.77 -5.88
CA VAL A 40 -0.03 11.67 -4.63
C VAL A 40 0.57 10.56 -3.77
N TYR A 41 1.25 10.92 -2.69
CA TYR A 41 1.86 9.95 -1.78
C TYR A 41 1.40 10.14 -0.34
N GLY A 42 1.57 9.08 0.46
CA GLY A 42 1.17 9.06 1.87
C GLY A 42 0.96 7.62 2.37
N PRO A 43 0.71 7.40 3.66
CA PRO A 43 0.53 6.06 4.20
C PRO A 43 -0.68 5.33 3.57
N SER A 44 -0.68 3.99 3.65
CA SER A 44 -1.85 3.21 3.25
C SER A 44 -3.07 3.62 4.11
N GLY A 45 -4.26 3.65 3.52
CA GLY A 45 -5.48 4.10 4.21
C GLY A 45 -5.67 5.62 4.32
N ALA A 46 -4.70 6.46 3.94
CA ALA A 46 -4.80 7.94 4.03
C ALA A 46 -5.78 8.61 3.05
N GLY A 47 -6.65 7.85 2.38
CA GLY A 47 -7.64 8.39 1.43
C GLY A 47 -7.08 8.88 0.09
N LYS A 48 -5.86 8.47 -0.30
CA LYS A 48 -5.22 8.89 -1.57
C LYS A 48 -6.11 8.65 -2.80
N LYS A 49 -6.59 7.42 -2.96
CA LYS A 49 -7.51 7.05 -4.07
C LYS A 49 -8.81 7.83 -4.00
N THR A 50 -9.37 8.01 -2.80
CA THR A 50 -10.59 8.80 -2.60
C THR A 50 -10.43 10.24 -3.10
N ARG A 51 -9.29 10.89 -2.80
CA ARG A 51 -9.02 12.26 -3.25
C ARG A 51 -8.89 12.36 -4.76
N ILE A 52 -8.18 11.42 -5.39
CA ILE A 52 -8.05 11.38 -6.85
C ILE A 52 -9.42 11.16 -7.51
N MET A 53 -10.25 10.25 -6.97
CA MET A 53 -11.61 10.05 -7.48
C MET A 53 -12.49 11.30 -7.33
N CYS A 54 -12.40 12.00 -6.19
CA CYS A 54 -13.10 13.28 -6.01
C CYS A 54 -12.63 14.33 -7.02
N LEU A 55 -11.32 14.38 -7.29
CA LEU A 55 -10.70 15.31 -8.23
C LEU A 55 -11.13 15.04 -9.68
N LEU A 56 -11.10 13.77 -10.10
CA LEU A 56 -11.62 13.35 -11.41
C LEU A 56 -13.11 13.65 -11.56
N ARG A 57 -13.90 13.49 -10.49
CA ARG A 57 -15.32 13.82 -10.50
C ARG A 57 -15.56 15.33 -10.65
N GLU A 58 -14.72 16.19 -10.08
CA GLU A 58 -14.81 17.65 -10.29
C GLU A 58 -14.42 18.04 -11.72
N LEU A 59 -13.43 17.35 -12.33
CA LEU A 59 -12.98 17.61 -13.71
C LEU A 59 -13.97 17.11 -14.78
N TYR A 60 -14.41 15.86 -14.69
CA TYR A 60 -15.17 15.18 -15.74
C TYR A 60 -16.61 14.83 -15.35
N GLY A 61 -17.01 15.07 -14.10
CA GLY A 61 -18.35 14.78 -13.58
C GLY A 61 -18.53 13.34 -13.09
N ALA A 62 -19.77 12.96 -12.82
CA ALA A 62 -20.13 11.65 -12.24
C ALA A 62 -19.87 10.45 -13.17
N GLY A 63 -19.61 10.68 -14.46
CA GLY A 63 -19.35 9.62 -15.43
C GLY A 63 -18.05 8.83 -15.14
N VAL A 64 -17.12 9.42 -14.38
CA VAL A 64 -15.86 8.81 -13.93
C VAL A 64 -16.08 7.56 -13.08
N GLU A 65 -17.18 7.47 -12.34
CA GLU A 65 -17.45 6.35 -11.44
C GLU A 65 -17.92 5.09 -12.19
N LYS A 66 -18.23 5.22 -13.49
CA LYS A 66 -18.55 4.09 -14.36
C LYS A 66 -17.24 3.45 -14.81
N LEU A 67 -16.80 2.46 -14.03
CA LEU A 67 -15.58 1.70 -14.27
C LEU A 67 -15.89 0.40 -15.01
N ARG A 68 -14.96 -0.03 -15.86
CA ARG A 68 -14.94 -1.29 -16.60
C ARG A 68 -13.57 -1.93 -16.41
N ILE A 69 -13.55 -3.25 -16.29
CA ILE A 69 -12.29 -4.00 -16.24
C ILE A 69 -11.93 -4.37 -17.68
N GLU A 70 -10.73 -4.00 -18.11
CA GLU A 70 -10.18 -4.29 -19.43
C GLU A 70 -8.91 -5.12 -19.28
N HIS A 71 -8.88 -6.26 -19.97
CA HIS A 71 -7.70 -7.10 -20.07
C HIS A 71 -6.86 -6.63 -21.26
N GLN A 72 -5.66 -6.12 -21.00
CA GLN A 72 -4.75 -5.68 -22.05
C GLN A 72 -3.57 -6.64 -22.14
N SER A 73 -3.24 -7.05 -23.37
CA SER A 73 -2.05 -7.87 -23.65
C SER A 73 -1.00 -7.00 -24.33
N ILE A 74 0.07 -6.71 -23.59
CA ILE A 74 1.19 -5.90 -24.06
C ILE A 74 2.32 -6.84 -24.48
N VAL A 75 2.84 -6.64 -25.68
CA VAL A 75 4.02 -7.37 -26.15
C VAL A 75 5.25 -6.55 -25.79
N ALA A 76 6.08 -7.06 -24.88
CA ALA A 76 7.34 -6.42 -24.54
C ALA A 76 8.31 -6.44 -25.74
N PRO A 77 9.31 -5.53 -25.78
CA PRO A 77 10.40 -5.58 -26.78
C PRO A 77 11.13 -6.93 -26.81
N SER A 78 11.09 -7.68 -25.71
CA SER A 78 11.62 -9.05 -25.58
C SER A 78 10.72 -10.14 -26.18
N LYS A 79 9.63 -9.78 -26.89
CA LYS A 79 8.58 -10.67 -27.42
C LYS A 79 7.81 -11.47 -26.36
N LYS A 80 8.05 -11.22 -25.07
CA LYS A 80 7.25 -11.77 -23.98
C LYS A 80 5.88 -11.07 -23.97
N LYS A 81 4.81 -11.86 -23.98
CA LYS A 81 3.44 -11.36 -23.76
C LYS A 81 3.24 -11.12 -22.26
N ILE A 82 2.79 -9.93 -21.93
CA ILE A 82 2.46 -9.50 -20.57
C ILE A 82 0.97 -9.19 -20.56
N GLU A 83 0.23 -9.88 -19.70
CA GLU A 83 -1.20 -9.64 -19.52
C GLU A 83 -1.38 -8.78 -18.27
N ILE A 84 -2.05 -7.64 -18.43
CA ILE A 84 -2.36 -6.73 -17.32
C ILE A 84 -3.87 -6.50 -17.23
N ASN A 85 -4.34 -6.34 -16.01
CA ASN A 85 -5.71 -5.93 -15.73
C ASN A 85 -5.71 -4.43 -15.52
N THR A 86 -6.49 -3.72 -16.33
CA THR A 86 -6.65 -2.27 -16.23
C THR A 86 -8.08 -1.93 -15.88
N ILE A 87 -8.28 -0.89 -15.09
CA ILE A 87 -9.61 -0.39 -14.74
C ILE A 87 -9.82 0.89 -15.55
N ALA A 88 -10.66 0.82 -16.56
CA ALA A 88 -10.94 1.91 -17.47
C ALA A 88 -12.29 2.58 -17.16
N SER A 89 -12.35 3.88 -17.33
CA SER A 89 -13.57 4.66 -17.46
C SER A 89 -13.56 5.37 -18.82
N ASN A 90 -14.66 6.01 -19.18
CA ASN A 90 -14.72 6.85 -20.39
C ASN A 90 -13.72 8.03 -20.34
N TYR A 91 -13.18 8.36 -19.15
CA TYR A 91 -12.36 9.55 -18.93
C TYR A 91 -10.96 9.27 -18.35
N HIS A 92 -10.71 8.09 -17.80
CA HIS A 92 -9.43 7.76 -17.17
C HIS A 92 -9.13 6.26 -17.24
N LEU A 93 -7.85 5.90 -17.07
CA LEU A 93 -7.36 4.53 -17.00
C LEU A 93 -6.53 4.37 -15.73
N GLU A 94 -6.92 3.44 -14.86
CA GLU A 94 -6.17 3.02 -13.68
C GLU A 94 -5.40 1.73 -14.02
N VAL A 95 -4.10 1.75 -13.78
CA VAL A 95 -3.19 0.63 -14.04
C VAL A 95 -2.27 0.44 -12.85
N ASN A 96 -2.11 -0.81 -12.41
CA ASN A 96 -1.08 -1.21 -11.47
C ASN A 96 0.09 -1.85 -12.24
N PRO A 97 1.20 -1.12 -12.48
CA PRO A 97 2.30 -1.65 -13.28
C PRO A 97 2.96 -2.86 -12.63
N SER A 98 2.93 -2.97 -11.30
CA SER A 98 3.52 -4.09 -10.56
C SER A 98 2.93 -5.46 -10.90
N ASP A 99 1.72 -5.50 -11.46
CA ASP A 99 1.11 -6.73 -11.97
C ASP A 99 1.93 -7.34 -13.14
N ALA A 100 2.76 -6.52 -13.81
CA ALA A 100 3.66 -6.93 -14.87
C ALA A 100 5.07 -7.35 -14.40
N GLY A 101 5.30 -7.43 -13.08
CA GLY A 101 6.60 -7.73 -12.50
C GLY A 101 7.67 -6.72 -12.90
N ASN A 102 8.86 -7.16 -13.31
CA ASN A 102 9.99 -6.24 -13.60
C ASN A 102 9.85 -5.44 -14.91
N SER A 103 8.67 -5.40 -15.53
CA SER A 103 8.45 -4.80 -16.85
C SER A 103 7.68 -3.48 -16.81
N ASP A 104 7.56 -2.87 -15.62
CA ASP A 104 6.81 -1.62 -15.36
C ASP A 104 7.05 -0.53 -16.41
N ARG A 105 8.33 -0.25 -16.71
CA ARG A 105 8.70 0.80 -17.67
C ARG A 105 8.13 0.53 -19.06
N VAL A 106 8.18 -0.71 -19.51
CA VAL A 106 7.69 -1.12 -20.83
C VAL A 106 6.17 -1.00 -20.87
N VAL A 107 5.50 -1.46 -19.82
CA VAL A 107 4.04 -1.39 -19.70
C VAL A 107 3.56 0.05 -19.73
N ILE A 108 4.13 0.92 -18.91
CA ILE A 108 3.74 2.34 -18.89
C ILE A 108 4.03 3.02 -20.22
N GLN A 109 5.19 2.76 -20.84
CA GLN A 109 5.52 3.35 -22.14
C GLN A 109 4.54 2.93 -23.24
N GLU A 110 4.14 1.66 -23.28
CA GLU A 110 3.23 1.17 -24.32
C GLU A 110 1.80 1.64 -24.08
N LEU A 111 1.33 1.63 -22.84
CA LEU A 111 0.03 2.18 -22.47
C LEU A 111 -0.13 3.65 -22.85
N ILE A 112 0.90 4.46 -22.60
CA ILE A 112 0.88 5.88 -22.99
C ILE A 112 0.74 6.02 -24.51
N LYS A 113 1.41 5.17 -25.30
CA LYS A 113 1.26 5.16 -26.76
C LYS A 113 -0.14 4.74 -27.19
N THR A 114 -0.69 3.68 -26.60
CA THR A 114 -2.04 3.19 -26.90
C THR A 114 -3.10 4.26 -26.60
N VAL A 115 -2.99 4.93 -25.45
CA VAL A 115 -3.90 6.03 -25.06
C VAL A 115 -3.72 7.26 -25.96
N ALA A 116 -2.49 7.56 -26.38
CA ALA A 116 -2.24 8.64 -27.34
C ALA A 116 -2.81 8.33 -28.74
N GLN A 117 -2.95 7.05 -29.10
CA GLN A 117 -3.52 6.59 -30.38
C GLN A 117 -5.04 6.46 -30.35
N SER A 118 -5.66 6.27 -29.18
CA SER A 118 -7.12 6.23 -29.04
C SER A 118 -7.74 7.62 -29.18
N GLN A 119 -8.53 7.85 -30.23
CA GLN A 119 -9.36 9.05 -30.35
C GLN A 119 -10.48 9.05 -29.31
N GLN A 120 -10.77 10.20 -28.70
CA GLN A 120 -11.92 10.32 -27.78
C GLN A 120 -13.24 10.02 -28.50
N ILE A 121 -14.04 9.13 -27.92
CA ILE A 121 -15.40 8.82 -28.36
C ILE A 121 -16.37 9.69 -27.53
N GLN A 122 -17.15 10.52 -28.23
CA GLN A 122 -18.30 11.34 -27.79
C GLN A 122 -18.03 12.79 -27.34
N SER A 123 -18.21 13.69 -28.31
CA SER A 123 -18.28 15.15 -28.20
C SER A 123 -19.57 15.69 -27.55
N SER A 124 -20.57 14.85 -27.24
CA SER A 124 -21.91 15.29 -26.83
C SER A 124 -22.13 15.48 -25.33
N THR A 125 -21.18 15.09 -24.47
CA THR A 125 -21.35 15.13 -23.00
C THR A 125 -20.29 15.93 -22.24
N GLN A 126 -19.36 16.58 -22.96
CA GLN A 126 -18.32 17.36 -22.30
C GLN A 126 -18.86 18.76 -21.95
N ARG A 127 -18.69 19.18 -20.70
CA ARG A 127 -18.74 20.61 -20.36
C ARG A 127 -17.65 21.28 -21.18
N GLU A 128 -17.99 22.29 -21.97
CA GLU A 128 -17.00 23.09 -22.68
C GLU A 128 -15.94 23.59 -21.71
N PHE A 129 -14.71 23.16 -21.94
CA PHE A 129 -13.53 23.76 -21.33
C PHE A 129 -13.49 25.22 -21.80
N LYS A 130 -13.74 26.19 -20.89
CA LYS A 130 -13.61 27.62 -21.18
C LYS A 130 -12.13 28.05 -21.27
N GLY A 131 -11.39 27.42 -22.18
CA GLY A 131 -10.02 27.78 -22.56
C GLY A 131 -9.97 27.97 -24.08
N LYS A 132 -9.39 29.09 -24.52
CA LYS A 132 -9.24 29.45 -25.94
C LYS A 132 -8.17 28.59 -26.65
N TYR A 133 -8.40 27.30 -26.81
CA TYR A 133 -7.57 26.45 -27.68
C TYR A 133 -8.45 25.55 -28.54
N PRO A 134 -8.13 25.40 -29.84
CA PRO A 134 -8.92 24.59 -30.76
C PRO A 134 -8.95 23.14 -30.29
N ALA A 135 -10.09 22.50 -30.48
CA ALA A 135 -10.43 21.13 -30.09
C ALA A 135 -9.65 20.03 -30.85
N GLN A 136 -8.36 20.25 -31.09
CA GLN A 136 -7.41 19.29 -31.66
C GLN A 136 -6.11 19.43 -30.88
N ALA A 137 -5.70 18.36 -30.19
CA ALA A 137 -4.59 18.30 -29.23
C ALA A 137 -4.89 18.95 -27.87
N ILE A 138 -5.31 18.14 -26.91
CA ILE A 138 -4.46 17.57 -25.85
C ILE A 138 -5.34 16.50 -25.20
N SER A 139 -5.11 15.22 -25.51
CA SER A 139 -5.53 14.14 -24.61
C SER A 139 -4.69 14.34 -23.36
N VAL A 140 -5.20 15.07 -22.36
CA VAL A 140 -4.45 15.31 -21.13
C VAL A 140 -4.43 13.98 -20.38
N VAL A 141 -3.48 13.11 -20.72
CA VAL A 141 -3.11 11.97 -19.87
C VAL A 141 -2.45 12.59 -18.65
N THR A 142 -3.26 13.05 -17.70
CA THR A 142 -2.71 13.49 -16.43
C THR A 142 -2.32 12.25 -15.66
N LEU A 143 -1.04 11.92 -15.67
CA LEU A 143 -0.51 10.83 -14.87
C LEU A 143 -0.68 11.19 -13.39
N CYS A 144 -1.49 10.41 -12.67
CA CYS A 144 -1.60 10.45 -11.23
C CYS A 144 -0.89 9.21 -10.65
N LEU A 145 0.29 9.40 -10.06
CA LEU A 145 1.02 8.32 -9.40
C LEU A 145 0.59 8.23 -7.92
N ILE A 146 0.22 7.03 -7.48
CA ILE A 146 -0.13 6.74 -6.08
C ILE A 146 1.01 5.95 -5.44
N CYS A 147 1.69 6.52 -4.46
CA CYS A 147 2.79 5.85 -3.75
C CYS A 147 2.57 5.83 -2.23
N ASN A 148 3.09 4.79 -1.55
CA ASN A 148 2.98 4.65 -0.10
C ASN A 148 4.14 5.32 0.66
N SER A 149 5.32 5.43 0.03
CA SER A 149 6.51 6.09 0.57
C SER A 149 7.19 6.88 -0.55
N ALA A 150 7.81 8.01 -0.20
CA ALA A 150 8.45 8.93 -1.16
C ALA A 150 9.99 9.02 -1.04
N PRO A 151 10.78 7.98 -0.72
CA PRO A 151 12.19 8.22 -0.42
C PRO A 151 13.06 8.49 -1.68
N SER A 152 12.55 8.30 -2.90
CA SER A 152 13.40 8.26 -4.11
C SER A 152 12.88 9.01 -5.35
N LEU A 153 11.80 9.79 -5.25
CA LEU A 153 11.30 10.62 -6.36
C LEU A 153 11.20 12.09 -5.92
N LEU A 154 11.67 12.99 -6.80
CA LEU A 154 11.77 14.46 -6.69
C LEU A 154 10.44 15.17 -6.26
N PRO A 155 10.42 16.49 -5.96
CA PRO A 155 9.70 17.03 -4.81
C PRO A 155 8.21 17.40 -5.03
N GLN A 156 7.45 17.25 -3.93
CA GLN A 156 6.13 17.82 -3.50
C GLN A 156 4.86 17.20 -4.14
N VAL A 157 3.84 16.71 -3.40
CA VAL A 157 3.10 17.26 -2.25
C VAL A 157 2.85 16.19 -1.15
N SER A 158 3.19 16.49 0.11
CA SER A 158 3.03 15.59 1.27
C SER A 158 1.56 15.46 1.72
N LEU A 159 1.04 14.24 1.75
CA LEU A 159 -0.19 13.89 2.48
C LEU A 159 0.16 12.93 3.63
N VAL A 160 -0.01 13.38 4.87
CA VAL A 160 0.13 12.54 6.07
C VAL A 160 -1.13 12.64 6.90
N ASN A 161 -1.83 11.51 7.01
CA ASN A 161 -2.38 11.00 8.26
C ASN A 161 -2.70 9.51 8.07
N LYS A 162 -2.21 8.67 8.99
CA LYS A 162 -2.46 7.23 9.02
C LYS A 162 -3.86 7.03 9.60
N LEU A 163 -4.81 6.54 8.79
CA LEU A 163 -6.14 6.15 9.25
C LEU A 163 -6.19 4.63 9.29
N GLN A 164 -6.36 4.10 10.50
CA GLN A 164 -6.53 2.68 10.74
C GLN A 164 -8.03 2.39 10.87
N PHE A 165 -8.57 1.55 9.99
CA PHE A 165 -9.98 1.17 10.01
C PHE A 165 -10.12 -0.15 10.76
N HIS A 166 -11.03 -0.21 11.74
CA HIS A 166 -11.37 -1.43 12.47
C HIS A 166 -12.81 -1.83 12.17
N ILE A 167 -13.05 -3.14 12.05
CA ILE A 167 -14.38 -3.70 11.77
C ILE A 167 -15.05 -4.02 13.10
N PHE A 168 -16.20 -3.40 13.38
CA PHE A 168 -16.97 -3.69 14.59
C PHE A 168 -18.06 -4.74 14.29
N PHE A 169 -18.06 -5.84 15.06
CA PHE A 169 -18.98 -6.98 14.84
C PHE A 169 -20.14 -7.07 15.84
N ARG A 170 -20.14 -6.32 16.95
CA ARG A 170 -21.22 -6.38 17.95
C ARG A 170 -21.81 -5.00 18.24
N TYR A 171 -23.14 -4.96 18.21
CA TYR A 171 -23.98 -3.84 18.63
C TYR A 171 -24.91 -4.36 19.75
N PRO A 172 -25.24 -3.57 20.78
CA PRO A 172 -24.87 -2.17 21.01
C PRO A 172 -23.39 -1.98 21.37
N PHE A 173 -22.84 -0.81 21.02
CA PHE A 173 -21.45 -0.48 21.31
C PHE A 173 -21.28 -0.15 22.80
N SER A 174 -20.24 -0.70 23.42
CA SER A 174 -19.81 -0.38 24.79
C SER A 174 -18.37 0.12 24.80
N ALA A 175 -17.99 0.91 25.82
CA ALA A 175 -16.64 1.44 25.96
C ALA A 175 -15.58 0.32 26.08
N ASP A 176 -15.92 -0.78 26.76
CA ASP A 176 -15.03 -1.92 27.01
C ASP A 176 -15.17 -3.03 25.97
N GLN A 177 -15.74 -2.73 24.79
CA GLN A 177 -15.91 -3.74 23.76
C GLN A 177 -14.57 -4.04 23.08
N ASP A 178 -14.17 -5.30 23.12
CA ASP A 178 -13.01 -5.77 22.38
C ASP A 178 -13.21 -5.57 20.87
N ILE A 179 -12.25 -4.86 20.28
CA ILE A 179 -12.19 -4.65 18.84
C ILE A 179 -11.52 -5.88 18.23
N PRO A 180 -12.22 -6.65 17.39
CA PRO A 180 -11.63 -7.83 16.80
C PRO A 180 -10.51 -7.44 15.86
N GLU A 181 -9.37 -8.08 16.05
CA GLU A 181 -8.21 -8.00 15.16
C GLU A 181 -8.37 -8.93 13.97
N THR A 182 -7.59 -8.69 12.92
CA THR A 182 -7.63 -9.57 11.76
C THR A 182 -6.92 -10.90 12.03
N ASP A 183 -7.39 -11.99 11.41
CA ASP A 183 -6.88 -13.35 11.67
C ASP A 183 -5.35 -13.44 11.52
N TRP A 184 -4.79 -12.75 10.53
CA TRP A 184 -3.35 -12.75 10.30
C TRP A 184 -2.55 -11.98 11.37
N GLU A 185 -3.12 -10.93 11.96
CA GLU A 185 -2.49 -10.19 13.06
C GLU A 185 -2.43 -11.07 14.31
N VAL A 186 -3.52 -11.76 14.63
CA VAL A 186 -3.59 -12.73 15.73
C VAL A 186 -2.59 -13.86 15.50
N TYR A 187 -2.59 -14.45 14.31
CA TYR A 187 -1.67 -15.54 13.96
C TYR A 187 -0.19 -15.12 14.02
N LEU A 188 0.12 -13.88 13.60
CA LEU A 188 1.46 -13.31 13.67
C LEU A 188 1.89 -13.08 15.11
N ARG A 189 1.00 -12.57 15.96
CA ARG A 189 1.24 -12.40 17.40
C ARG A 189 1.54 -13.71 18.09
N GLU A 190 0.72 -14.73 17.84
CA GLU A 190 0.98 -16.09 18.35
C GLU A 190 2.31 -16.66 17.87
N THR A 191 2.71 -16.35 16.62
CA THR A 191 4.02 -16.73 16.09
C THR A 191 5.15 -16.07 16.88
N ALA A 192 5.04 -14.77 17.19
CA ALA A 192 6.01 -14.07 18.03
C ALA A 192 6.08 -14.68 19.44
N ASN A 193 4.94 -14.98 20.06
CA ASN A 193 4.87 -15.63 21.37
C ASN A 193 5.53 -17.02 21.35
N ALA A 194 5.36 -17.79 20.26
CA ALA A 194 6.03 -19.07 20.08
C ALA A 194 7.56 -18.92 19.97
N ILE A 195 8.05 -17.83 19.36
CA ILE A 195 9.49 -17.53 19.27
C ILE A 195 10.07 -17.16 20.64
N VAL A 196 9.34 -16.38 21.45
CA VAL A 196 9.76 -15.95 22.79
C VAL A 196 9.71 -17.11 23.80
N SER A 197 8.72 -18.00 23.68
CA SER A 197 8.56 -19.10 24.63
C SER A 197 9.64 -20.19 24.55
N GLN A 198 10.26 -20.41 23.38
CA GLN A 198 11.27 -21.46 23.23
C GLN A 198 12.29 -21.16 22.12
N GLN A 199 13.58 -21.21 22.45
CA GLN A 199 14.68 -21.00 21.49
C GLN A 199 15.39 -22.33 21.17
N SER A 200 14.71 -23.22 20.43
CA SER A 200 15.24 -24.51 19.97
C SER A 200 15.16 -24.66 18.44
N PRO A 201 16.01 -25.49 17.81
CA PRO A 201 15.94 -25.76 16.37
C PRO A 201 14.59 -26.35 15.93
N GLN A 202 13.95 -27.17 16.79
CA GLN A 202 12.62 -27.71 16.53
C GLN A 202 11.57 -26.59 16.50
N ARG A 203 11.61 -25.65 17.46
CA ARG A 203 10.71 -24.49 17.46
C ARG A 203 10.93 -23.61 16.24
N LEU A 204 12.18 -23.40 15.83
CA LEU A 204 12.50 -22.65 14.62
C LEU A 204 11.86 -23.28 13.37
N LEU A 205 11.82 -24.62 13.27
CA LEU A 205 11.17 -25.34 12.18
C LEU A 205 9.65 -25.11 12.17
N GLU A 206 9.01 -25.14 13.34
CA GLU A 206 7.58 -24.83 13.48
C GLU A 206 7.28 -23.37 13.09
N VAL A 207 8.10 -22.42 13.58
CA VAL A 207 7.96 -21.00 13.23
C VAL A 207 8.15 -20.79 11.72
N ARG A 208 9.10 -21.49 11.09
CA ARG A 208 9.27 -21.46 9.63
C ARG A 208 7.98 -21.88 8.91
N ALA A 209 7.29 -22.93 9.37
CA ALA A 209 6.01 -23.35 8.80
C ALA A 209 4.94 -22.26 8.93
N ARG A 210 4.87 -21.59 10.09
CA ARG A 210 3.95 -20.45 10.31
C ARG A 210 4.25 -19.26 9.39
N LEU A 211 5.53 -18.94 9.18
CA LEU A 211 5.95 -17.91 8.23
C LEU A 211 5.56 -18.27 6.78
N TYR A 212 5.62 -19.55 6.40
CA TYR A 212 5.14 -19.99 5.09
C TYR A 212 3.63 -19.80 4.94
N GLU A 213 2.84 -20.09 5.97
CA GLU A 213 1.39 -19.92 5.94
C GLU A 213 1.03 -18.44 5.71
N LEU A 214 1.67 -17.52 6.45
CA LEU A 214 1.51 -16.07 6.24
C LEU A 214 1.88 -15.63 4.81
N LEU A 215 3.01 -16.11 4.28
CA LEU A 215 3.43 -15.79 2.92
C LEU A 215 2.50 -16.38 1.86
N THR A 216 1.95 -17.58 2.09
CA THR A 216 1.01 -18.25 1.19
C THR A 216 -0.32 -17.51 1.11
N HIS A 217 -0.73 -16.85 2.21
CA HIS A 217 -1.86 -15.94 2.23
C HIS A 217 -1.56 -14.55 1.63
N CYS A 218 -0.45 -14.41 0.90
CA CYS A 218 -0.05 -13.19 0.21
C CYS A 218 0.12 -11.97 1.12
N ILE A 219 0.49 -12.19 2.38
CA ILE A 219 0.82 -11.11 3.30
C ILE A 219 2.23 -10.63 2.94
N PRO A 220 2.43 -9.33 2.64
CA PRO A 220 3.73 -8.84 2.23
C PRO A 220 4.80 -9.09 3.30
N PRO A 221 6.00 -9.58 2.94
CA PRO A 221 7.01 -9.96 3.93
C PRO A 221 7.49 -8.81 4.83
N GLU A 222 7.46 -7.58 4.34
CA GLU A 222 7.75 -6.38 5.13
C GLU A 222 6.70 -6.11 6.22
N ILE A 223 5.44 -6.50 6.00
CA ILE A 223 4.38 -6.41 7.00
C ILE A 223 4.60 -7.49 8.07
N ILE A 224 4.93 -8.71 7.64
CA ILE A 224 5.30 -9.80 8.54
C ILE A 224 6.50 -9.38 9.41
N MET A 225 7.57 -8.87 8.81
CA MET A 225 8.76 -8.40 9.53
C MET A 225 8.41 -7.33 10.57
N LYS A 226 7.67 -6.28 10.17
CA LYS A 226 7.30 -5.18 11.08
C LYS A 226 6.41 -5.63 12.23
N GLY A 227 5.39 -6.45 11.93
CA GLY A 227 4.50 -6.97 12.97
C GLY A 227 5.25 -7.89 13.94
N LEU A 228 6.11 -8.77 13.42
CA LEU A 228 6.93 -9.65 14.25
C LEU A 228 7.88 -8.85 15.16
N VAL A 229 8.58 -7.86 14.61
CA VAL A 229 9.48 -6.99 15.39
C VAL A 229 8.71 -6.22 16.46
N SER A 230 7.54 -5.67 16.14
CA SER A 230 6.71 -4.96 17.12
C SER A 230 6.35 -5.84 18.32
N GLU A 231 5.98 -7.10 18.08
CA GLU A 231 5.60 -8.05 19.12
C GLU A 231 6.81 -8.63 19.86
N LEU A 232 7.95 -8.83 19.19
CA LEU A 232 9.16 -9.30 19.87
C LEU A 232 9.75 -8.20 20.77
N LEU A 233 9.69 -6.93 20.35
CA LEU A 233 10.17 -5.79 21.15
C LEU A 233 9.33 -5.52 22.41
N SER A 234 8.07 -5.98 22.47
CA SER A 234 7.26 -5.87 23.69
C SER A 234 7.79 -6.79 24.80
N ASN A 235 8.50 -7.86 24.43
CA ASN A 235 9.06 -8.88 25.32
C ASN A 235 10.57 -8.72 25.60
N CYS A 236 11.19 -7.60 25.19
CA CYS A 236 12.62 -7.34 25.34
C CYS A 236 12.90 -6.19 26.32
N ASP A 237 14.07 -6.20 26.97
CA ASP A 237 14.57 -5.07 27.77
C ASP A 237 15.22 -3.98 26.91
N GLY A 238 15.40 -2.78 27.47
CA GLY A 238 15.85 -1.59 26.73
C GLY A 238 17.13 -1.75 25.90
N HIS A 239 18.14 -2.46 26.44
CA HIS A 239 19.38 -2.76 25.70
C HIS A 239 19.11 -3.73 24.54
N LEU A 240 18.39 -4.83 24.82
CA LEU A 240 18.04 -5.84 23.82
C LEU A 240 17.16 -5.27 22.71
N LYS A 241 16.28 -4.31 23.02
CA LYS A 241 15.45 -3.62 22.01
C LYS A 241 16.28 -2.92 20.95
N ALA A 242 17.40 -2.28 21.32
CA ALA A 242 18.27 -1.60 20.37
C ALA A 242 18.91 -2.58 19.39
N ASP A 243 19.46 -3.69 19.92
CA ASP A 243 20.09 -4.74 19.11
C ASP A 243 19.07 -5.42 18.17
N VAL A 244 17.88 -5.72 18.69
CA VAL A 244 16.79 -6.35 17.90
C VAL A 244 16.30 -5.39 16.82
N ALA A 245 16.17 -4.09 17.10
CA ALA A 245 15.77 -3.09 16.11
C ALA A 245 16.80 -2.93 14.99
N GLN A 246 18.09 -2.88 15.32
CA GLN A 246 19.16 -2.80 14.32
C GLN A 246 19.21 -4.07 13.46
N MET A 247 19.08 -5.24 14.09
CA MET A 247 19.01 -6.52 13.40
C MET A 247 17.79 -6.58 12.45
N ALA A 248 16.62 -6.15 12.92
CA ALA A 248 15.41 -6.08 12.12
C ALA A 248 15.61 -5.24 10.86
N ALA A 249 16.16 -4.03 11.01
CA ALA A 249 16.44 -3.14 9.88
C ALA A 249 17.40 -3.79 8.87
N TYR A 250 18.45 -4.47 9.34
CA TYR A 250 19.39 -5.19 8.48
C TYR A 250 18.73 -6.32 7.68
N TYR A 251 17.92 -7.17 8.33
CA TYR A 251 17.25 -8.27 7.64
C TYR A 251 16.10 -7.80 6.74
N GLU A 252 15.36 -6.74 7.11
CA GLU A 252 14.35 -6.12 6.26
C GLU A 252 14.99 -5.57 4.98
N HIS A 253 16.13 -4.87 5.08
CA HIS A 253 16.85 -4.37 3.92
C HIS A 253 17.29 -5.49 2.98
N ARG A 254 17.85 -6.58 3.53
CA ARG A 254 18.25 -7.75 2.73
C ARG A 254 17.05 -8.47 2.11
N LEU A 255 15.91 -8.47 2.79
CA LEU A 255 14.67 -9.03 2.27
C LEU A 255 14.23 -8.30 1.00
N GLN A 256 14.35 -6.97 0.95
CA GLN A 256 14.02 -6.16 -0.23
C GLN A 256 14.98 -6.39 -1.42
N MET A 257 16.23 -6.77 -1.15
CA MET A 257 17.21 -7.10 -2.18
C MET A 257 17.18 -8.57 -2.63
N GLY A 258 16.49 -9.44 -1.87
CA GLY A 258 16.50 -10.88 -2.07
C GLY A 258 15.32 -11.38 -2.89
N ASN A 259 15.49 -12.53 -3.55
CA ASN A 259 14.44 -13.15 -4.35
C ASN A 259 13.48 -14.04 -3.54
N LYS A 260 13.87 -14.47 -2.33
CA LYS A 260 13.10 -15.41 -1.50
C LYS A 260 12.96 -14.88 -0.08
N ALA A 261 11.82 -14.27 0.20
CA ALA A 261 11.52 -13.63 1.49
C ALA A 261 11.72 -14.56 2.70
N ILE A 262 11.33 -15.83 2.58
CA ILE A 262 11.43 -16.81 3.68
C ILE A 262 12.85 -16.95 4.24
N TYR A 263 13.89 -16.87 3.40
CA TYR A 263 15.27 -17.00 3.87
C TYR A 263 15.67 -15.86 4.81
N HIS A 264 15.17 -14.65 4.54
CA HIS A 264 15.48 -13.47 5.33
C HIS A 264 14.66 -13.43 6.62
N LEU A 265 13.38 -13.82 6.56
CA LEU A 265 12.51 -13.93 7.73
C LEU A 265 13.02 -15.01 8.70
N GLU A 266 13.32 -16.20 8.21
CA GLU A 266 13.85 -17.29 9.04
C GLU A 266 15.21 -16.95 9.64
N ALA A 267 16.11 -16.31 8.85
CA ALA A 267 17.40 -15.89 9.35
C ALA A 267 17.30 -14.81 10.45
N PHE A 268 16.35 -13.89 10.32
CA PHE A 268 16.03 -12.92 11.38
C PHE A 268 15.56 -13.64 12.65
N VAL A 269 14.60 -14.56 12.55
CA VAL A 269 14.09 -15.33 13.69
C VAL A 269 15.19 -16.14 14.36
N ALA A 270 16.01 -16.85 13.58
CA ALA A 270 17.11 -17.65 14.12
C ALA A 270 18.13 -16.78 14.87
N LYS A 271 18.45 -15.60 14.32
CA LYS A 271 19.36 -14.65 14.97
C LYS A 271 18.74 -14.05 16.23
N PHE A 272 17.46 -13.71 16.21
CA PHE A 272 16.71 -13.28 17.40
C PHE A 272 16.77 -14.35 18.49
N MET A 273 16.41 -15.60 18.17
CA MET A 273 16.40 -16.71 19.13
C MET A 273 17.78 -16.91 19.77
N ALA A 274 18.86 -16.81 18.99
CA ALA A 274 20.22 -16.95 19.51
C ALA A 274 20.60 -15.83 20.51
N ILE A 275 20.25 -14.58 20.20
CA ILE A 275 20.54 -13.44 21.09
C ILE A 275 19.63 -13.48 22.32
N TYR A 276 18.34 -13.73 22.14
CA TYR A 276 17.36 -13.78 23.22
C TYR A 276 17.67 -14.89 24.23
N LYS A 277 18.04 -16.08 23.74
CA LYS A 277 18.45 -17.19 24.61
C LYS A 277 19.68 -16.82 25.45
N LYS A 278 20.71 -16.25 24.81
CA LYS A 278 21.92 -15.81 25.52
C LYS A 278 21.60 -14.76 26.58
N PHE A 279 20.75 -13.79 26.24
CA PHE A 279 20.31 -12.75 27.18
C PHE A 279 19.59 -13.34 28.40
N MET A 280 18.71 -14.32 28.20
CA MET A 280 18.02 -15.03 29.29
C MET A 280 18.98 -15.82 30.18
N GLU A 281 19.98 -16.49 29.58
CA GLU A 281 21.01 -17.23 30.31
C GLU A 281 21.91 -16.29 31.13
N ASP A 282 22.44 -15.23 30.52
CA ASP A 282 23.28 -14.22 31.18
C ASP A 282 22.52 -13.49 32.32
N GLY A 283 21.21 -13.30 32.17
CA GLY A 283 20.35 -12.73 33.20
C GLY A 283 20.18 -13.66 34.40
N LEU A 284 19.91 -14.95 34.17
CA LEU A 284 19.78 -15.95 35.22
C LEU A 284 21.07 -16.11 36.03
N ASP A 285 22.22 -16.10 35.37
CA ASP A 285 23.52 -16.18 36.02
C ASP A 285 23.75 -14.98 36.95
N ASN A 286 23.36 -13.77 36.56
CA ASN A 286 23.44 -12.58 37.42
C ASN A 286 22.48 -12.58 38.63
N PHE A 287 21.43 -13.40 38.63
CA PHE A 287 20.52 -13.54 39.78
C PHE A 287 20.95 -14.65 40.75
N MET A 288 21.80 -15.59 40.32
CA MET A 288 22.30 -16.68 41.17
C MET A 288 23.56 -16.33 41.97
N PHE A 289 24.10 -15.12 41.83
CA PHE A 289 25.28 -14.62 42.57
C PHE A 289 24.99 -13.31 43.32
#